data_AF-A0A5B0MPV4-F1
#
_entry.id   AF-A0A5B0MPV4-F1
#
_cell.length_a   1.000
_cell.length_b   1.000
_cell.length_c   1.000
_cell.angle_alpha   90.00
_cell.angle_beta   90.00
_cell.angle_gamma   90.00
#
_symmetry.space_group_name_H-M   'P 1'
#
loop_
_entity.id
_entity.type
_entity.pdbx_description
1 polymer ?
#
loop_
_entity_poly.entity_id
_entity_poly.type
_entity_poly.pdbx_seq_one_letter_code
_entity_poly.pdbx_strand_id
1 'polypeptide(L)'
;MADSSLLFDDLFTITNVDKDGKKFDRVSRLNASSTNHSMTLVLDFNVELYPLKVGDSFALALSSSLTPEGEKDSGIETQSWRLEEGKGGLEI
;
A
#
# COMPACT_ATOMS: atom_id res chain seq x y z
N MET A 1 -21.72 16.65 -1.96
CA MET A 1 -20.34 16.83 -1.45
C MET A 1 -19.63 15.55 -1.83
N ALA A 2 -18.50 15.62 -2.53
CA ALA A 2 -17.77 14.41 -2.88
C ALA A 2 -17.31 13.76 -1.57
N ASP A 3 -17.84 12.59 -1.25
CA ASP A 3 -17.34 11.78 -0.15
C ASP A 3 -15.93 11.36 -0.56
N SER A 4 -14.92 12.05 -0.01
CA SER A 4 -13.51 11.73 -0.27
C SER A 4 -13.28 10.27 0.09
N SER A 5 -12.87 9.46 -0.88
CA SER A 5 -12.55 8.04 -0.65
C SER A 5 -11.30 7.87 0.21
N LEU A 6 -10.48 8.91 0.37
CA LEU A 6 -9.34 8.95 1.28
C LEU A 6 -9.81 8.87 2.73
N LEU A 7 -9.51 7.73 3.37
CA LEU A 7 -9.85 7.44 4.75
C LEU A 7 -8.77 7.94 5.72
N PHE A 8 -7.52 8.00 5.26
CA PHE A 8 -6.38 8.37 6.07
C PHE A 8 -5.20 8.81 5.20
N ASP A 9 -4.50 9.87 5.61
CA ASP A 9 -3.23 10.28 5.05
C ASP A 9 -2.27 10.81 6.13
N ASP A 10 -1.01 10.43 6.06
CA ASP A 10 0.01 10.93 6.97
C ASP A 10 1.44 10.70 6.50
N LEU A 11 2.39 11.36 7.16
CA LEU A 11 3.83 11.14 7.03
C LEU A 11 4.36 10.34 8.23
N PHE A 12 4.96 9.19 7.95
CA PHE A 12 5.56 8.32 8.95
C PHE A 12 7.08 8.31 8.83
N THR A 13 7.76 8.28 9.98
CA THR A 13 9.22 8.06 10.06
C THR A 13 9.50 6.70 10.68
N ILE A 14 10.33 5.90 10.01
CA ILE A 14 10.64 4.54 10.43
C ILE A 14 11.58 4.58 11.64
N THR A 15 11.14 3.95 12.74
CA THR A 15 11.90 3.88 14.00
C THR A 15 12.62 2.56 14.17
N ASN A 16 12.15 1.49 13.54
CA ASN A 16 12.80 0.18 13.58
C ASN A 16 12.41 -0.69 12.37
N VAL A 17 13.29 -1.60 11.96
CA VAL A 17 13.00 -2.65 10.97
C VAL A 17 13.48 -3.99 11.56
N ASP A 18 12.60 -5.01 11.54
CA ASP A 18 12.89 -6.37 12.01
C ASP A 18 13.43 -6.45 13.45
N LYS A 19 12.77 -5.77 14.40
CA LYS A 19 13.18 -5.70 15.82
C LYS A 19 13.47 -7.04 16.49
N ASP A 20 12.78 -8.11 16.06
CA ASP A 20 12.90 -9.47 16.60
C ASP A 20 13.82 -10.37 15.74
N GLY A 21 14.63 -9.73 14.89
CA GLY A 21 15.50 -10.34 13.89
C GLY A 21 14.78 -10.63 12.58
N LYS A 22 15.51 -10.54 11.47
CA LYS A 22 14.99 -10.83 10.13
C LYS A 22 14.55 -12.30 10.02
N LYS A 23 13.27 -12.53 9.66
CA LYS A 23 12.69 -13.88 9.53
C LYS A 23 12.48 -14.31 8.08
N PHE A 24 12.31 -13.35 7.16
CA PHE A 24 12.02 -13.61 5.75
C PHE A 24 12.99 -12.82 4.88
N ASP A 25 13.44 -13.41 3.76
CA ASP A 25 14.44 -12.76 2.90
C ASP A 25 13.89 -11.54 2.17
N ARG A 26 12.63 -11.63 1.70
CA ARG A 26 11.97 -10.63 0.84
C ARG A 26 10.92 -9.78 1.54
N VAL A 27 10.61 -10.09 2.80
CA VAL A 27 9.62 -9.34 3.59
C VAL A 27 10.28 -8.88 4.88
N SER A 28 10.17 -7.60 5.18
CA SER A 28 10.60 -7.02 6.45
C SER A 28 9.41 -6.37 7.13
N ARG A 29 9.48 -6.29 8.46
CA ARG A 29 8.48 -5.59 9.29
C ARG A 29 9.06 -4.28 9.78
N LEU A 30 8.46 -3.16 9.36
CA LEU A 30 8.80 -1.85 9.90
C LEU A 30 7.92 -1.50 11.11
N ASN A 31 8.49 -0.69 12.01
CA ASN A 31 7.76 0.10 12.99
C ASN A 31 8.03 1.57 12.65
N ALA A 32 7.00 2.40 12.62
CA ALA A 32 7.12 3.81 12.31
C ALA A 32 6.22 4.65 13.22
N SER A 33 6.58 5.91 13.41
CA SER A 33 5.79 6.90 14.14
C SER A 33 5.31 7.98 13.18
N SER A 34 4.05 8.38 13.33
CA SER A 34 3.50 9.49 12.57
C SER A 34 4.12 10.82 13.02
N THR A 35 4.19 11.76 12.08
CA THR A 35 4.65 13.13 12.31
C THR A 35 3.54 14.02 12.86
N ASN A 36 2.31 13.85 12.37
CA ASN A 36 1.20 14.78 12.64
C ASN A 36 0.21 14.24 13.67
N HIS A 37 0.09 12.92 13.74
CA HIS A 37 -0.83 12.21 14.62
C HIS A 37 0.01 11.40 15.60
N SER A 38 -0.38 11.32 16.87
CA SER A 38 0.33 10.49 17.86
C SER A 38 0.05 9.00 17.64
N MET A 39 0.37 8.50 16.45
CA MET A 39 0.09 7.14 15.96
C MET A 39 1.39 6.39 15.69
N THR A 40 1.32 5.07 15.85
CA THR A 40 2.37 4.15 15.46
C THR A 40 1.85 3.21 14.38
N LEU A 41 2.72 2.88 13.43
CA LEU A 41 2.44 1.98 12.31
C LEU A 41 3.37 0.78 12.40
N VAL A 42 2.81 -0.41 12.25
CA VAL A 42 3.55 -1.65 12.03
C VAL A 42 3.12 -2.20 10.68
N LEU A 43 4.06 -2.39 9.76
CA LEU A 43 3.76 -2.78 8.38
C LEU A 43 4.77 -3.81 7.88
N ASP A 44 4.25 -4.92 7.33
CA ASP A 44 5.05 -5.85 6.55
C ASP A 44 5.12 -5.36 5.10
N PHE A 45 6.31 -5.27 4.53
CA PHE A 45 6.51 -4.77 3.17
C PHE A 45 7.53 -5.63 2.43
N ASN A 46 7.45 -5.60 1.10
CA ASN A 46 8.42 -6.27 0.26
C ASN A 46 9.71 -5.42 0.16
N VAL A 47 10.76 -5.86 0.85
CA VAL A 47 12.03 -5.12 0.98
C VAL A 47 12.89 -5.18 -0.29
N GLU A 48 12.66 -6.16 -1.16
CA GLU A 48 13.39 -6.29 -2.44
C GLU A 48 12.88 -5.26 -3.46
N LEU A 49 11.56 -5.04 -3.50
CA LEU A 49 10.94 -4.09 -4.43
C LEU A 49 10.98 -2.65 -3.93
N TYR A 50 10.83 -2.45 -2.62
CA TYR A 50 10.79 -1.12 -2.01
C TYR A 50 11.67 -1.06 -0.76
N PRO A 51 12.99 -0.86 -0.93
CA PRO A 51 13.93 -0.90 0.18
C PRO A 51 13.78 0.34 1.08
N LEU A 52 13.33 0.11 2.31
CA LEU A 52 13.16 1.12 3.36
C LEU A 52 14.08 0.86 4.54
N LYS A 53 14.57 1.92 5.18
CA LYS A 53 15.54 1.87 6.29
C LYS A 53 15.05 2.68 7.49
N VAL A 54 15.62 2.38 8.66
CA VAL A 54 15.40 3.19 9.87
C VAL A 54 15.84 4.63 9.62
N GLY A 55 14.99 5.59 9.99
CA GLY A 55 15.17 7.01 9.75
C GLY A 55 14.53 7.53 8.46
N ASP A 56 14.17 6.66 7.51
CA ASP A 56 13.45 7.09 6.32
C ASP A 56 12.03 7.56 6.68
N SER A 57 11.55 8.59 5.97
CA SER A 57 10.17 9.07 6.05
C SER A 57 9.41 8.73 4.78
N PHE A 58 8.15 8.30 4.91
CA PHE A 58 7.27 7.99 3.79
C PHE A 58 5.85 8.48 4.04
N ALA A 59 5.18 8.89 2.97
CA ALA A 59 3.76 9.22 3.00
C ALA A 59 2.92 7.95 2.85
N LEU A 60 1.94 7.77 3.73
CA LEU A 60 0.96 6.69 3.67
C LEU A 60 -0.42 7.30 3.44
N ALA A 61 -1.12 6.82 2.42
CA ALA A 61 -2.54 7.11 2.18
C ALA A 61 -3.33 5.80 2.16
N LEU A 62 -4.46 5.75 2.85
CA LEU A 62 -5.43 4.65 2.79
C LEU A 62 -6.73 5.20 2.21
N SER A 63 -7.22 4.55 1.16
CA SER A 63 -8.46 4.93 0.48
C SER A 63 -9.40 3.73 0.36
N SER A 64 -10.70 3.96 0.49
CA SER A 64 -11.75 2.95 0.26
C SER A 64 -12.02 2.70 -1.22
N SER A 65 -11.52 3.56 -2.10
CA SER A 65 -11.68 3.46 -3.55
C SER A 65 -10.43 3.95 -4.28
N LEU A 66 -10.12 3.34 -5.42
CA LEU A 66 -9.08 3.81 -6.33
C LEU A 66 -9.55 4.99 -7.19
N THR A 67 -10.86 5.18 -7.32
CA THR A 67 -11.44 6.29 -8.10
C THR A 67 -11.74 7.49 -7.20
N PRO A 68 -11.36 8.72 -7.60
CA PRO A 68 -11.66 9.94 -6.83
C PRO A 68 -13.15 10.21 -6.63
N GLU A 69 -13.99 9.75 -7.57
CA GLU A 69 -15.43 10.00 -7.57
C GLU A 69 -16.25 8.91 -6.87
N GLY A 70 -15.59 7.86 -6.38
CA GLY A 70 -16.25 6.75 -5.69
C GLY A 70 -17.30 6.10 -6.59
N GLU A 71 -16.89 5.41 -7.66
CA GLU A 71 -17.77 4.38 -8.19
C GLU A 71 -18.02 3.39 -7.05
N LYS A 72 -19.28 3.35 -6.59
CA LYS A 72 -19.74 2.35 -5.63
C LYS A 72 -19.52 1.01 -6.30
N ASP A 73 -18.46 0.33 -5.88
CA ASP A 73 -18.19 -1.04 -6.25
C ASP A 73 -19.48 -1.83 -6.02
N SER A 74 -20.13 -2.24 -7.11
CA SER A 74 -21.45 -2.89 -7.08
C SER A 74 -21.35 -4.35 -6.66
N GLY A 75 -20.30 -4.71 -5.91
CA GLY A 75 -20.09 -6.06 -5.42
C GLY A 75 -19.90 -7.05 -6.55
N ILE A 76 -19.02 -6.72 -7.51
CA ILE A 76 -18.60 -7.69 -8.52
C ILE A 76 -17.19 -8.16 -8.15
N GLU A 77 -17.15 -9.24 -7.38
CA GLU A 77 -15.96 -10.10 -7.10
C GLU A 77 -15.24 -10.63 -8.37
N THR A 78 -15.50 -10.11 -9.57
CA THR A 78 -15.06 -10.68 -10.85
C THR A 78 -14.59 -9.66 -11.88
N GLN A 79 -14.06 -8.51 -11.45
CA GLN A 79 -13.11 -7.82 -12.32
C GLN A 79 -11.77 -8.53 -12.18
N SER A 80 -11.57 -9.57 -13.00
CA SER A 80 -10.26 -10.20 -13.30
C SER A 80 -9.21 -9.10 -13.21
N TRP A 81 -8.18 -9.24 -12.36
CA TRP A 81 -7.11 -8.25 -12.18
C TRP A 81 -6.58 -7.87 -13.56
N ARG A 82 -7.08 -6.76 -14.14
CA ARG A 82 -7.30 -6.71 -15.59
C ARG A 82 -5.99 -6.64 -16.37
N LEU A 83 -5.57 -7.81 -16.86
CA LEU A 83 -4.88 -7.98 -18.12
C LEU A 83 -5.92 -8.36 -19.18
N GLU A 84 -6.17 -7.46 -20.12
CA GLU A 84 -6.70 -7.83 -21.44
C GLU A 84 -5.58 -7.64 -22.46
N GLU A 85 -4.48 -8.38 -22.30
CA GLU A 85 -3.48 -8.56 -23.36
C GLU A 85 -3.90 -9.79 -24.17
N GLY A 86 -4.56 -9.60 -25.33
CA GLY A 86 -5.01 -10.76 -26.10
C GLY A 86 -5.81 -10.58 -27.39
N LYS A 87 -6.12 -9.37 -27.88
CA LYS A 87 -6.64 -9.20 -29.26
C LYS A 87 -5.50 -9.16 -30.30
N GLY A 88 -4.58 -10.10 -30.18
CA GLY A 88 -3.48 -10.35 -31.10
C GLY A 88 -3.33 -11.84 -31.35
N GLY A 89 -4.44 -12.53 -31.65
CA GLY A 89 -4.38 -13.89 -32.16
C GLY A 89 -3.72 -13.85 -33.53
N LEU A 90 -2.60 -14.56 -33.67
CA LEU A 90 -2.02 -14.88 -34.97
C LEU A 90 -3.08 -15.70 -35.74
N GLU A 91 -3.60 -15.12 -36.81
CA GLU A 91 -4.30 -15.90 -37.83
C GLU A 91 -3.31 -16.89 -38.44
N ILE A 92 -3.80 -18.12 -38.60
CA ILE A 92 -3.16 -19.30 -39.20
C ILE A 92 -2.57 -19.04 -40.58
#